data_AF-A0AAW3MTE1-F1
#
_entry.id   AF-A0AAW3MTE1-F1
#
_cell.length_a   1.000
_cell.length_b   1.000
_cell.length_c   1.000
_cell.angle_alpha   90.00
_cell.angle_beta   90.00
_cell.angle_gamma   90.00
#
_symmetry.space_group_name_H-M   'P 1'
#
loop_
_entity.id
_entity.type
_entity.pdbx_description
1 polymer ?
#
loop_
_entity_poly.entity_id
_entity_poly.type
_entity_poly.pdbx_seq_one_letter_code
_entity_poly.pdbx_strand_id
1 'polypeptide(L)'
;MALRKEQFYQSLYFAKQIQLANGQSLFDFMRSCSRGFTALDAAEVAYDDKAKASYFALQYFPTLRRVDSGKPVELQILLERRGDKLIPGSAFFTSNALRYSDFLKRHNVTCWKAAE
;
A
#
# COMPACT_ATOMS: atom_id res chain seq x y z
N MET A 1 -3.42 0.89 23.02
CA MET A 1 -2.11 1.28 22.44
C MET A 1 -1.30 0.10 21.92
N ALA A 2 -1.20 -1.04 22.62
CA ALA A 2 -0.43 -2.21 22.16
C ALA A 2 -0.90 -2.78 20.80
N LEU A 3 -2.22 -2.90 20.60
CA LEU A 3 -2.83 -3.42 19.36
C LEU A 3 -2.38 -2.65 18.11
N ARG A 4 -2.34 -1.31 18.19
CA ARG A 4 -1.97 -0.45 17.05
C ARG A 4 -0.50 -0.61 16.65
N LYS A 5 0.38 -0.84 17.62
CA LYS A 5 1.81 -1.12 17.38
C LYS A 5 1.98 -2.47 16.69
N GLU A 6 1.24 -3.48 17.14
CA GLU A 6 1.26 -4.82 16.53
C GLU A 6 0.74 -4.79 15.08
N GLN A 7 -0.42 -4.17 14.85
CA GLN A 7 -1.01 -3.98 13.52
C GLN A 7 -0.06 -3.28 12.55
N PHE A 8 0.70 -2.29 13.04
CA PHE A 8 1.74 -1.62 12.25
C PHE A 8 2.89 -2.57 11.87
N TYR A 9 3.47 -3.33 12.81
CA TYR A 9 4.54 -4.27 12.45
C TYR A 9 4.07 -5.41 11.55
N GLN A 10 2.83 -5.87 11.74
CA GLN A 10 2.20 -6.84 10.83
C GLN A 10 2.04 -6.24 9.42
N SER A 11 1.68 -4.95 9.30
CA SER A 11 1.63 -4.28 7.99
C SER A 11 3.01 -4.24 7.32
N LEU A 12 4.09 -3.96 8.06
CA LEU A 12 5.45 -4.00 7.52
C LEU A 12 5.83 -5.40 7.03
N TYR A 13 5.41 -6.45 7.73
CA TYR A 13 5.63 -7.83 7.29
C TYR A 13 4.89 -8.13 5.98
N PHE A 14 3.60 -7.80 5.89
CA PHE A 14 2.82 -8.02 4.67
C PHE A 14 3.31 -7.17 3.50
N ALA A 15 3.73 -5.94 3.73
CA ALA A 15 4.27 -5.05 2.69
C ALA A 15 5.46 -5.67 1.94
N LYS A 16 6.29 -6.48 2.60
CA LYS A 16 7.42 -7.19 1.95
C LYS A 16 6.96 -8.29 0.98
N GLN A 17 5.74 -8.80 1.15
CA GLN A 17 5.19 -9.90 0.37
C GLN A 17 4.30 -9.43 -0.78
N ILE A 18 3.88 -8.16 -0.76
CA ILE A 18 3.04 -7.58 -1.79
C ILE A 18 3.93 -7.06 -2.91
N GLN A 19 3.81 -7.64 -4.10
CA GLN A 19 4.50 -7.20 -5.31
C GLN A 19 3.65 -6.16 -6.05
N LEU A 20 4.25 -5.03 -6.38
CA LEU A 20 3.67 -4.04 -7.28
C LEU A 20 3.93 -4.43 -8.73
N ALA A 21 3.16 -3.86 -9.66
CA ALA A 21 3.25 -4.18 -11.08
C ALA A 21 4.60 -3.79 -11.72
N ASN A 22 5.38 -2.92 -11.08
CA ASN A 22 6.73 -2.56 -11.51
C ASN A 22 7.81 -3.54 -10.99
N GLY A 23 7.43 -4.63 -10.33
CA GLY A 23 8.34 -5.67 -9.81
C GLY A 23 8.99 -5.36 -8.46
N GLN A 24 8.68 -4.22 -7.84
CA GLN A 24 9.14 -3.90 -6.49
C GLN A 24 8.15 -4.39 -5.44
N SER A 25 8.65 -4.71 -4.24
CA SER A 25 7.77 -4.93 -3.10
C SER A 25 7.12 -3.61 -2.66
N LEU A 26 5.91 -3.67 -2.09
CA LEU A 26 5.28 -2.50 -1.49
C LEU A 26 6.15 -1.91 -0.38
N PHE A 27 6.88 -2.75 0.36
CA PHE A 27 7.85 -2.29 1.35
C PHE A 27 8.95 -1.42 0.75
N ASP A 28 9.58 -1.86 -0.35
CA ASP A 28 10.64 -1.11 -1.02
C ASP A 28 10.11 0.17 -1.65
N PHE A 29 8.89 0.12 -2.20
CA PHE A 29 8.20 1.30 -2.72
C PHE A 29 7.94 2.34 -1.62
N MET A 30 7.38 1.92 -0.48
CA MET A 30 7.12 2.82 0.66
C MET A 30 8.41 3.42 1.20
N ARG A 31 9.49 2.63 1.28
CA ARG A 31 10.79 3.06 1.82
C ARG A 31 11.57 3.98 0.87
N SER A 32 11.58 3.70 -0.42
CA SER A 32 12.48 4.37 -1.38
C SER A 32 11.77 5.44 -2.22
N CYS A 33 10.51 5.24 -2.57
CA CYS A 33 9.77 6.14 -3.44
C CYS A 33 8.84 7.10 -2.66
N SER A 34 8.16 6.58 -1.63
CA SER A 34 7.30 7.38 -0.75
C SER A 34 8.08 8.11 0.35
N ARG A 35 7.38 8.88 1.20
CA ARG A 35 7.95 9.47 2.43
C ARG A 35 8.13 8.46 3.57
N GLY A 36 7.83 7.18 3.33
CA GLY A 36 7.91 6.13 4.32
C GLY A 36 6.55 5.73 4.88
N PHE A 37 6.61 4.90 5.91
CA PHE A 37 5.45 4.42 6.64
C PHE A 37 4.99 5.40 7.72
N THR A 38 3.70 5.39 8.04
CA THR A 38 3.05 6.20 9.07
C THR A 38 2.30 5.31 10.07
N ALA A 39 1.88 5.88 11.21
CA ALA A 39 1.07 5.17 12.20
C ALA A 39 -0.37 4.86 11.74
N LEU A 40 -0.72 5.23 10.51
CA LEU A 40 -1.99 4.87 9.85
C LEU A 40 -1.84 3.59 9.02
N ASP A 41 -0.62 3.17 8.69
CA ASP A 41 -0.40 1.92 7.97
C ASP A 41 -0.64 0.74 8.91
N ALA A 42 -1.55 -0.16 8.54
CA ALA A 42 -2.05 -1.18 9.44
C ALA A 42 -2.41 -2.47 8.71
N ALA A 43 -2.24 -3.59 9.41
CA ALA A 43 -2.82 -4.87 9.08
C ALA A 43 -3.77 -5.27 10.22
N GLU A 44 -5.06 -5.39 9.93
CA GLU A 44 -6.08 -5.69 10.93
C GLU A 44 -6.81 -6.96 10.56
N VAL A 45 -7.11 -7.82 11.54
CA VAL A 45 -7.98 -8.97 11.32
C VAL A 45 -9.42 -8.47 11.20
N ALA A 46 -10.06 -8.82 10.09
CA ALA A 46 -11.45 -8.56 9.82
C ALA A 46 -12.18 -9.88 9.54
N TYR A 47 -13.52 -9.83 9.53
CA TYR A 47 -14.38 -10.99 9.29
C TYR A 47 -15.37 -10.68 8.17
N ASP A 48 -15.49 -11.60 7.23
CA ASP A 48 -16.49 -11.55 6.16
C ASP A 48 -17.69 -12.42 6.56
N ASP A 49 -18.80 -11.78 6.91
CA ASP A 49 -20.00 -12.46 7.36
C ASP A 49 -20.67 -13.35 6.29
N LYS A 50 -20.46 -13.05 5.00
CA LYS A 50 -21.02 -13.83 3.89
C LYS A 50 -20.19 -15.08 3.64
N ALA A 51 -18.87 -14.93 3.64
CA ALA A 51 -17.93 -16.05 3.45
C ALA A 51 -17.66 -16.85 4.74
N LYS A 52 -18.12 -16.34 5.90
CA LYS A 52 -17.86 -16.88 7.24
C LYS A 52 -16.37 -17.12 7.51
N ALA A 53 -15.53 -16.19 7.05
CA ALA A 53 -14.08 -16.34 7.08
C ALA A 53 -13.39 -15.05 7.53
N SER A 54 -12.30 -15.20 8.29
CA SER A 54 -11.41 -14.10 8.63
C SER A 54 -10.46 -13.76 7.48
N TYR A 55 -10.08 -12.49 7.40
CA TYR A 55 -9.08 -11.98 6.46
C TYR A 55 -8.26 -10.87 7.11
N PHE A 56 -7.14 -10.50 6.51
CA PHE A 56 -6.42 -9.30 6.91
C PHE A 56 -6.82 -8.12 6.03
N ALA A 57 -7.34 -7.06 6.62
CA ALA A 57 -7.49 -5.76 5.99
C ALA A 57 -6.16 -5.01 6.11
N LEU A 58 -5.54 -4.69 4.98
CA LEU A 58 -4.26 -4.02 4.88
C LEU A 58 -4.47 -2.61 4.33
N GLN A 59 -3.90 -1.62 5.01
CA GLN A 59 -3.99 -0.21 4.63
C GLN A 59 -2.61 0.41 4.60
N TYR A 60 -2.30 1.12 3.51
CA TYR A 60 -1.07 1.86 3.36
C TYR A 60 -1.34 3.24 2.74
N PHE A 61 -0.60 4.25 3.19
CA PHE A 61 -0.78 5.65 2.81
C PHE A 61 0.49 6.26 2.19
N PRO A 62 0.92 5.81 0.99
CA PRO A 62 2.06 6.40 0.32
C PRO A 62 1.85 7.89 0.06
N THR A 63 2.70 8.72 0.66
CA THR A 63 2.83 10.13 0.27
C THR A 63 3.85 10.27 -0.85
N LEU A 64 3.42 10.74 -2.03
CA LEU A 64 4.25 10.92 -3.23
C LEU A 64 4.32 12.41 -3.61
N ARG A 65 5.14 12.72 -4.61
CA ARG A 65 5.30 14.09 -5.14
C ARG A 65 4.48 14.26 -6.41
N ARG A 66 3.57 15.24 -6.46
CA ARG A 66 2.88 15.57 -7.71
C ARG A 66 3.85 16.17 -8.73
N VAL A 67 3.73 15.76 -10.00
CA VAL A 67 4.58 16.27 -11.09
C VAL A 67 4.32 17.75 -11.37
N ASP A 68 3.05 18.17 -11.33
CA ASP A 68 2.61 19.52 -11.70
C ASP A 68 3.07 20.63 -10.75
N SER A 69 3.13 20.34 -9.46
CA SER A 69 3.25 21.32 -8.39
C SER A 69 4.39 21.02 -7.42
N GLY A 70 4.96 19.81 -7.50
CA GLY A 70 5.96 19.33 -6.55
C GLY A 70 5.43 19.14 -5.13
N LYS A 71 4.12 19.32 -4.90
CA LYS A 71 3.48 19.19 -3.58
C LYS A 71 3.28 17.73 -3.19
N PRO A 72 3.23 17.42 -1.88
CA PRO A 72 2.86 16.09 -1.42
C PRO A 72 1.42 15.75 -1.77
N VAL A 73 1.20 14.50 -2.17
CA VAL A 73 -0.12 13.90 -2.28
C VAL A 73 -0.09 12.55 -1.59
N GLU A 74 -1.00 12.36 -0.64
CA GLU A 74 -1.23 11.06 -0.03
C GLU A 74 -2.18 10.26 -0.92
N LEU A 75 -1.81 9.02 -1.22
CA LEU A 75 -2.62 8.05 -1.93
C LEU A 75 -2.88 6.86 -1.02
N GLN A 76 -3.89 6.08 -1.35
CA GLN A 76 -4.28 4.92 -0.55
C GLN A 76 -4.05 3.63 -1.32
N ILE A 77 -3.46 2.65 -0.63
CA ILE A 77 -3.40 1.26 -1.05
C ILE A 77 -4.16 0.43 -0.02
N LEU A 78 -5.31 -0.09 -0.44
CA LEU A 78 -6.20 -0.92 0.36
C LEU A 78 -6.23 -2.33 -0.18
N LEU A 79 -5.98 -3.33 0.66
CA LEU A 79 -5.92 -4.73 0.22
C LEU A 79 -6.60 -5.61 1.26
N GLU A 80 -7.28 -6.66 0.81
CA GLU A 80 -7.64 -7.79 1.65
C GLU A 80 -6.70 -8.93 1.34
N ARG A 81 -6.14 -9.55 2.39
CA ARG A 81 -5.41 -10.81 2.26
C ARG A 81 -6.24 -11.96 2.79
N ARG A 82 -6.53 -12.92 1.92
CA ARG A 82 -7.27 -14.16 2.19
C ARG A 82 -6.38 -15.36 1.84
N GLY A 83 -5.63 -15.85 2.83
CA GLY A 83 -4.56 -16.84 2.59
C GLY A 83 -3.49 -16.26 1.67
N ASP A 84 -3.31 -16.87 0.50
CA ASP A 84 -2.38 -16.42 -0.54
C ASP A 84 -2.98 -15.44 -1.54
N LYS A 85 -4.31 -15.20 -1.47
CA LYS A 85 -4.98 -14.27 -2.37
C LYS A 85 -4.91 -12.85 -1.82
N LEU A 86 -4.55 -11.92 -2.70
CA LEU A 86 -4.59 -10.49 -2.45
C LEU A 86 -5.70 -9.86 -3.28
N ILE A 87 -6.67 -9.22 -2.62
CA ILE A 87 -7.82 -8.59 -3.27
C ILE A 87 -7.69 -7.08 -3.08
N PRO A 88 -7.69 -6.27 -4.15
CA PRO A 88 -7.65 -4.82 -4.02
C PRO A 88 -8.97 -4.28 -3.47
N GLY A 89 -8.90 -3.52 -2.38
CA GLY A 89 -9.98 -2.62 -1.97
C GLY A 89 -10.09 -1.49 -2.99
N SER A 90 -11.31 -1.15 -3.41
CA SER A 90 -11.65 -0.37 -4.61
C SER A 90 -11.15 1.09 -4.67
N ALA A 91 -9.85 1.34 -4.51
CA ALA A 91 -9.21 2.62 -4.79
C ALA A 91 -8.49 2.57 -6.14
N PHE A 92 -8.63 3.66 -6.92
CA PHE A 92 -8.04 3.79 -8.26
C PHE A 92 -6.52 3.56 -8.24
N PHE A 93 -5.83 4.06 -7.20
CA PHE A 93 -4.39 3.88 -7.04
C PHE A 93 -3.99 2.45 -6.70
N THR A 94 -4.67 1.78 -5.74
CA THR A 94 -4.45 0.35 -5.43
C THR A 94 -4.46 -0.50 -6.70
N SER A 95 -5.54 -0.39 -7.47
CA SER A 95 -5.74 -1.24 -8.65
C SER A 95 -4.67 -1.00 -9.70
N ASN A 96 -4.26 0.25 -9.90
CA ASN A 96 -3.21 0.58 -10.86
C ASN A 96 -1.83 0.11 -10.39
N ALA A 97 -1.50 0.31 -9.10
CA ALA A 97 -0.23 -0.11 -8.52
C ALA A 97 -0.01 -1.64 -8.61
N LEU A 98 -1.08 -2.43 -8.60
CA LEU A 98 -1.02 -3.89 -8.76
C LEU A 98 -1.06 -4.37 -10.22
N ARG A 99 -1.52 -3.55 -11.18
CA ARG A 99 -1.77 -3.99 -12.56
C ARG A 99 -0.85 -3.38 -13.62
N TYR A 100 -0.40 -2.14 -13.42
CA TYR A 100 0.31 -1.38 -14.44
C TYR A 100 1.65 -0.87 -13.90
N SER A 101 2.75 -1.23 -14.54
CA SER A 101 4.10 -0.80 -14.13
C SER A 101 4.30 0.72 -14.20
N ASP A 102 3.50 1.42 -15.01
CA ASP A 102 3.51 2.88 -15.18
C ASP A 102 2.50 3.62 -14.28
N PHE A 103 2.02 2.99 -13.19
CA PHE A 103 1.01 3.56 -12.28
C PHE A 103 1.35 4.95 -11.76
N LEU A 104 2.63 5.28 -11.52
CA LEU A 104 3.04 6.63 -11.10
C LEU A 104 2.69 7.69 -12.17
N LYS A 105 2.99 7.39 -13.44
CA LYS A 105 2.69 8.27 -14.58
C LYS A 105 1.18 8.44 -14.76
N ARG A 106 0.41 7.36 -14.64
CA ARG A 106 -1.07 7.39 -14.73
C ARG A 106 -1.73 8.29 -13.68
N HIS A 107 -1.06 8.46 -12.54
CA HIS A 107 -1.53 9.30 -11.44
C HIS A 107 -0.83 10.68 -11.37
N ASN A 108 0.01 11.02 -12.35
CA ASN A 108 0.77 12.27 -12.40
C ASN A 108 1.61 12.51 -11.12
N VAL A 109 2.22 11.45 -10.59
CA VAL A 109 3.05 11.46 -9.38
C VAL A 109 4.43 10.87 -9.64
N THR A 110 5.38 11.24 -8.79
CA THR A 110 6.78 10.78 -8.81
C THR A 110 7.25 10.45 -7.39
N CYS A 111 8.36 9.72 -7.32
CA CYS A 111 9.05 9.44 -6.07
C CYS A 111 9.66 10.71 -5.45
N TRP A 112 9.85 10.71 -4.13
CA TRP A 112 10.56 11.78 -3.42
C TRP A 112 12.06 11.75 -3.62
N LYS A 113 12.62 10.54 -3.65
CA LYS A 113 14.02 10.31 -3.99
C LYS A 113 14.06 9.87 -5.45
N ALA A 114 14.97 10.45 -6.23
CA ALA A 114 15.33 9.85 -7.50
C ALA A 114 15.88 8.46 -7.21
N ALA A 115 15.47 7.44 -7.97
CA ALA A 115 16.21 6.21 -8.00
C ALA A 115 17.62 6.57 -8.49
N GLU A 116 18.61 6.48 -7.61
CA GLU A 116 20.02 6.53 -7.99
C GLU A 116 20.38 5.33 -8.87
#